data_AF-A0AA51FDQ9-F1
#
_entry.id   AF-A0AA51FDQ9-F1
#
_cell.length_a   1.000
_cell.length_b   1.000
_cell.length_c   1.000
_cell.angle_alpha   90.00
_cell.angle_beta   90.00
_cell.angle_gamma   90.00
#
_symmetry.space_group_name_H-M   'P 1'
#
loop_
_entity.id
_entity.type
_entity.pdbx_description
1 polymer ?
#
loop_
_entity_poly.entity_id
_entity_poly.type
_entity_poly.pdbx_seq_one_letter_code
_entity_poly.pdbx_strand_id
1 'polypeptide(L)'
;VNDPAKNDATAQIDDTTLSGLWDLGAFGLQVPTDLGGLGLSNTQYTRLVEIVGAHDLGVGITLGAHQSIGFKGILLFGTEEQKAKYLPRVT
;
A
#
# COMPACT_ATOMS: atom_id res chain seq x y z
N VAL A 1 5.81 16.14 -0.46
CA VAL A 1 4.91 16.16 0.73
C VAL A 1 3.50 16.11 0.16
N ASN A 2 2.71 15.10 0.51
CA ASN A 2 1.34 14.94 -0.01
C ASN A 2 0.51 16.22 0.23
N ASP A 3 -0.33 16.60 -0.74
CA ASP A 3 -1.29 17.71 -0.60
C ASP A 3 -2.72 17.17 -0.81
N PRO A 4 -3.48 16.93 0.28
CA PRO A 4 -4.81 16.34 0.18
C PRO A 4 -5.83 17.26 -0.51
N ALA A 5 -5.69 18.58 -0.37
CA ALA A 5 -6.62 19.53 -0.99
C ALA A 5 -6.41 19.57 -2.51
N LYS A 6 -5.17 19.47 -2.98
CA LYS A 6 -4.87 19.31 -4.40
C LYS A 6 -5.45 18.01 -4.94
N ASN A 7 -5.21 16.89 -4.25
CA ASN A 7 -5.70 15.57 -4.69
C ASN A 7 -7.22 15.53 -4.83
N ASP A 8 -7.94 16.13 -3.88
CA ASP A 8 -9.39 16.28 -3.92
C ASP A 8 -9.84 17.15 -5.10
N ALA A 9 -9.26 18.35 -5.26
CA ALA A 9 -9.61 19.28 -6.33
C ALA A 9 -9.38 18.72 -7.74
N THR A 10 -8.37 17.85 -7.92
CA THR A 10 -8.07 17.19 -9.20
C THR A 10 -8.70 15.81 -9.34
N ALA A 11 -9.37 15.29 -8.30
CA ALA A 11 -9.90 13.93 -8.22
C ALA A 11 -8.85 12.83 -8.55
N GLN A 12 -7.57 13.12 -8.29
CA GLN A 12 -6.44 12.28 -8.64
C GLN A 12 -5.30 12.52 -7.64
N ILE A 13 -4.57 11.47 -7.27
CA ILE A 13 -3.34 11.59 -6.48
C ILE A 13 -2.24 12.11 -7.39
N ASP A 14 -1.53 13.15 -6.97
CA ASP A 14 -0.38 13.69 -7.71
C ASP A 14 0.66 12.62 -8.02
N ASP A 15 1.12 12.52 -9.27
CA ASP A 15 2.07 11.49 -9.73
C ASP A 15 3.37 11.46 -8.92
N THR A 16 3.86 12.62 -8.47
CA THR A 16 5.07 12.69 -7.64
C THR A 16 4.81 12.09 -6.27
N THR A 17 3.62 12.31 -5.70
CA THR A 17 3.21 11.68 -4.45
C THR A 17 3.06 10.17 -4.62
N LEU A 18 2.41 9.74 -5.71
CA LEU A 18 2.19 8.32 -5.98
C LEU A 18 3.52 7.56 -6.15
N SER A 19 4.45 8.12 -6.94
CA SER A 19 5.81 7.57 -7.09
C SER A 19 6.55 7.54 -5.75
N GLY A 20 6.47 8.62 -4.97
CA GLY A 20 7.12 8.66 -3.65
C GLY A 20 6.57 7.63 -2.66
N LEU A 21 5.25 7.33 -2.72
CA LEU A 21 4.64 6.27 -1.92
C LEU A 21 5.10 4.88 -2.37
N TRP A 22 5.32 4.69 -3.68
CA TRP A 22 5.91 3.46 -4.22
C TRP A 22 7.34 3.27 -3.71
N ASP A 23 8.18 4.29 -3.85
CA ASP A 23 9.59 4.25 -3.40
C ASP A 23 9.73 4.06 -1.88
N LEU A 24 8.75 4.54 -1.10
CA LEU A 24 8.69 4.32 0.35
C LEU A 24 8.29 2.88 0.75
N GLY A 25 7.78 2.08 -0.19
CA GLY A 25 7.25 0.74 0.07
C GLY A 25 5.82 0.73 0.62
N ALA A 26 5.08 1.84 0.50
CA ALA A 26 3.74 1.98 1.07
C ALA A 26 2.69 1.05 0.43
N PHE A 27 2.98 0.49 -0.75
CA PHE A 27 2.13 -0.48 -1.45
C PHE A 27 2.33 -1.93 -0.97
N GLY A 28 3.39 -2.20 -0.19
CA GLY A 28 3.79 -3.55 0.22
C GLY A 28 3.97 -3.74 1.72
N LEU A 29 3.22 -3.00 2.56
CA LEU A 29 3.49 -2.93 4.00
C LEU A 29 3.52 -4.30 4.69
N GLN A 30 2.57 -5.18 4.36
CA GLN A 30 2.42 -6.49 5.01
C GLN A 30 3.05 -7.65 4.24
N VAL A 31 3.58 -7.42 3.03
CA VAL A 31 4.21 -8.49 2.25
C VAL A 31 5.56 -8.83 2.89
N PRO A 32 5.92 -10.13 3.01
CA PRO A 32 7.22 -10.55 3.52
C PRO A 32 8.40 -9.88 2.78
N THR A 33 9.49 -9.64 3.50
CA THR A 33 10.67 -8.92 2.98
C THR A 33 11.39 -9.69 1.89
N ASP A 34 11.38 -11.02 1.93
CA ASP A 34 11.90 -11.91 0.88
C ASP A 34 11.05 -11.89 -0.41
N LEU A 35 9.83 -11.35 -0.34
CA LEU A 35 8.93 -11.13 -1.48
C LEU A 35 8.80 -9.65 -1.87
N GLY A 36 9.68 -8.78 -1.36
CA GLY A 36 9.77 -7.37 -1.75
C GLY A 36 8.99 -6.38 -0.87
N GLY A 37 8.29 -6.84 0.16
CA GLY A 37 7.55 -5.96 1.06
C GLY A 37 8.31 -5.50 2.30
N LEU A 38 7.61 -4.84 3.23
CA LEU A 38 8.17 -4.36 4.50
C LEU A 38 7.99 -5.33 5.68
N GLY A 39 7.25 -6.43 5.51
CA GLY A 39 7.08 -7.48 6.52
C GLY A 39 6.38 -7.04 7.81
N LEU A 40 5.52 -6.00 7.75
CA LEU A 40 4.89 -5.46 8.94
C LEU A 40 3.78 -6.37 9.48
N SER A 41 3.76 -6.52 10.81
CA SER A 41 2.62 -7.12 11.52
C SER A 41 1.36 -6.26 11.40
N ASN A 42 0.19 -6.82 11.73
CA ASN A 42 -1.08 -6.07 11.73
C ASN A 42 -1.01 -4.82 12.62
N THR A 43 -0.41 -4.89 13.81
CA THR A 43 -0.29 -3.73 14.72
C THR A 43 0.58 -2.62 14.13
N GLN A 44 1.71 -2.98 13.52
CA GLN A 44 2.58 -2.00 12.83
C GLN A 44 1.89 -1.39 11.62
N TYR A 45 1.20 -2.23 10.82
CA TYR A 45 0.40 -1.79 9.69
C TYR A 45 -0.67 -0.78 10.12
N THR A 46 -1.46 -1.10 11.15
CA THR A 46 -2.49 -0.20 11.69
C THR A 46 -1.91 1.15 12.08
N ARG A 47 -0.74 1.17 12.75
CA ARG A 47 -0.09 2.42 13.14
C ARG A 47 0.24 3.32 11.95
N LEU A 48 0.63 2.75 10.81
CA LEU A 48 0.90 3.51 9.59
C LEU A 48 -0.40 3.93 8.87
N VAL A 49 -1.42 3.06 8.85
CA VAL A 49 -2.72 3.38 8.28
C VAL A 49 -3.39 4.55 9.01
N GLU A 50 -3.26 4.63 10.34
CA GLU A 50 -3.73 5.79 11.13
C GLU A 50 -3.09 7.10 10.67
N ILE A 51 -1.80 7.09 10.35
CA ILE A 51 -1.08 8.27 9.87
C ILE A 51 -1.64 8.69 8.51
N VAL A 52 -1.80 7.75 7.58
CA VAL A 52 -2.38 8.04 6.25
C VAL A 52 -3.80 8.59 6.41
N GLY A 53 -4.65 7.92 7.20
CA GLY A 53 -6.03 8.32 7.41
C GLY A 53 -6.20 9.69 8.08
N ALA A 54 -5.23 10.10 8.91
CA ALA A 54 -5.23 11.44 9.51
C ALA A 54 -4.86 12.56 8.52
N HIS A 55 -4.22 12.24 7.40
CA HIS A 55 -3.73 13.23 6.43
C HIS A 55 -4.53 13.23 5.12
N ASP A 56 -4.87 12.05 4.58
CA ASP A 56 -5.55 11.92 3.29
C ASP A 56 -6.23 10.56 3.15
N LEU A 57 -7.55 10.53 3.32
CA LEU A 57 -8.35 9.32 3.14
C LEU A 57 -8.45 8.86 1.68
N GLY A 58 -8.30 9.76 0.71
CA GLY A 58 -8.27 9.39 -0.72
C GLY A 58 -7.04 8.54 -1.04
N VAL A 59 -5.86 8.97 -0.56
CA VAL A 59 -4.63 8.16 -0.60
C VAL A 59 -4.81 6.87 0.20
N GLY A 60 -5.42 6.95 1.39
CA GLY A 60 -5.71 5.79 2.24
C GLY A 60 -6.53 4.71 1.54
N ILE A 61 -7.56 5.10 0.78
CA ILE A 61 -8.36 4.16 -0.02
C ILE A 61 -7.55 3.56 -1.16
N THR A 62 -6.72 4.33 -1.86
CA THR A 62 -5.85 3.78 -2.93
C THR A 62 -4.91 2.71 -2.40
N LEU A 63 -4.21 3.00 -1.30
CA LEU A 63 -3.29 2.03 -0.66
C LEU A 63 -4.06 0.83 -0.07
N GLY A 64 -5.19 1.09 0.58
CA GLY A 64 -6.03 0.08 1.21
C GLY A 64 -6.68 -0.87 0.22
N ALA A 65 -7.29 -0.34 -0.85
CA ALA A 65 -7.88 -1.14 -1.91
C ALA A 65 -6.83 -2.05 -2.56
N HIS A 66 -5.62 -1.55 -2.78
CA HIS A 66 -4.50 -2.34 -3.30
C HIS A 66 -4.09 -3.51 -2.38
N GLN A 67 -3.78 -3.24 -1.10
CA GLN A 67 -3.12 -4.23 -0.23
C GLN A 67 -4.00 -4.84 0.88
N SER A 68 -5.00 -4.11 1.37
CA SER A 68 -5.89 -4.61 2.42
C SER A 68 -6.86 -5.65 1.88
N ILE A 69 -7.24 -5.51 0.60
CA ILE A 69 -8.18 -6.41 -0.10
C ILE A 69 -7.67 -6.87 -1.46
N GLY A 70 -7.05 -6.01 -2.28
CA GLY A 70 -6.71 -6.28 -3.67
C GLY A 70 -5.82 -7.51 -3.86
N PHE A 71 -4.61 -7.51 -3.29
CA PHE A 71 -3.75 -8.71 -3.28
C PHE A 71 -3.86 -9.55 -1.99
N LYS A 72 -4.65 -9.11 -1.00
CA LYS A 72 -4.73 -9.78 0.32
C LYS A 72 -5.08 -11.26 0.21
N GLY A 73 -5.92 -11.63 -0.76
CA GLY A 73 -6.26 -13.03 -1.03
C GLY A 73 -5.04 -13.88 -1.40
N ILE A 74 -4.08 -13.34 -2.17
CA ILE A 74 -2.83 -14.04 -2.50
C ILE A 74 -1.95 -14.19 -1.26
N LEU A 75 -1.88 -13.15 -0.42
CA LEU A 75 -1.09 -13.20 0.81
C LEU A 75 -1.63 -14.27 1.79
N LEU A 76 -2.95 -14.35 1.95
CA LEU A 76 -3.61 -15.26 2.90
C LEU A 76 -3.77 -16.70 2.36
N PHE A 77 -4.08 -16.85 1.07
CA PHE A 77 -4.55 -18.12 0.51
C PHE A 77 -3.76 -18.57 -0.74
N GLY A 78 -2.80 -17.75 -1.21
CA GLY A 78 -2.01 -18.10 -2.37
C GLY A 78 -1.08 -19.28 -2.11
N THR A 79 -0.85 -20.10 -3.13
CA THR A 79 0.25 -21.07 -3.11
C THR A 79 1.60 -20.35 -3.12
N GLU A 80 2.68 -21.07 -2.80
CA GLU A 80 4.02 -20.50 -2.84
C GLU A 80 4.37 -19.96 -4.25
N GLU A 81 3.94 -20.66 -5.30
CA GLU A 81 4.14 -20.22 -6.69
C GLU A 81 3.33 -18.94 -7.01
N GLN A 82 2.10 -18.82 -6.48
CA GLN A 82 1.29 -17.62 -6.67
C GLN A 82 1.89 -16.42 -5.92
N LYS A 83 2.34 -16.61 -4.68
CA LYS A 83 3.00 -15.56 -3.89
C LYS A 83 4.26 -15.06 -4.58
N ALA A 84 5.16 -15.97 -4.95
CA ALA A 84 6.42 -15.66 -5.63
C ALA A 84 6.20 -14.97 -6.99
N LYS A 85 5.15 -15.33 -7.73
CA LYS A 85 4.84 -14.74 -9.03
C LYS A 85 4.24 -13.32 -8.93
N TYR A 86 3.35 -13.09 -7.96
CA TYR A 86 2.52 -11.89 -7.95
C TYR A 86 2.95 -10.84 -6.93
N LEU A 87 3.35 -11.22 -5.72
CA LEU A 87 3.65 -10.25 -4.65
C LEU A 87 4.83 -9.32 -5.00
N PRO A 88 5.96 -9.80 -5.58
CA PRO A 88 7.06 -8.90 -5.95
C PRO A 88 6.74 -7.87 -7.05
N ARG A 89 5.60 -8.00 -7.74
CA ARG A 89 5.19 -7.08 -8.82
C ARG A 89 4.23 -5.99 -8.35
N VAL A 90 3.68 -6.15 -7.15
CA VAL A 90 2.67 -5.27 -6.56
C VAL A 90 3.16 -4.69 -5.24
N THR A 91 4.46 -4.80 -4.97
CA THR A 91 5.15 -4.26 -3.81
C THR A 91 6.16 -3.22 -4.24
#